data_AF-R5DIB4-F1
#
_entry.id   AF-R5DIB4-F1
#
_cell.length_a   1.000
_cell.length_b   1.000
_cell.length_c   1.000
_cell.angle_alpha   90.00
_cell.angle_beta   90.00
_cell.angle_gamma   90.00
#
_symmetry.space_group_name_H-M   'P 1'
#
loop_
_entity.id
_entity.type
_entity.pdbx_description
1 polymer ?
#
loop_
_entity_poly.entity_id
_entity_poly.type
_entity_poly.pdbx_seq_one_letter_code
_entity_poly.pdbx_strand_id
1 'polypeptide(L)'
;MKKDFTLTERAMHVTHCDNIGNNVRDMKENIKSAAFTLAEVLITLGIIGVVAAMTLPTLINETQRKQDGVKIKKFYSIMQQAIIMSERDNGSAADWLQPAAIRDEDGKIVDYNQAATLEIFNQYLAPYIKTVQKQQNTSPMVTFADGSTIDMTKGNCIDIIFDLNGSKQPNSFGRDQFDFLLCDSNYNERYLGKDKYFGPHSQATLTQQGREAALQTCKTNPDTCGVLLLIDNFEFKKDYPHRR
;
A
#
# COMPACT_ATOMS: atom_id res chain seq x y z
N MET A 1 12.16 -86.64 25.49
CA MET A 1 10.77 -86.92 25.12
C MET A 1 10.39 -85.98 23.98
N LYS A 2 10.53 -86.42 22.73
CA LYS A 2 10.16 -85.62 21.55
C LYS A 2 8.64 -85.76 21.37
N LYS A 3 7.90 -84.65 21.42
CA LYS A 3 6.48 -84.63 21.05
C LYS A 3 6.40 -84.60 19.53
N ASP A 4 6.04 -85.72 18.93
CA ASP A 4 5.71 -85.78 17.50
C ASP A 4 4.30 -85.22 17.30
N PHE A 5 4.20 -84.13 16.55
CA PHE A 5 2.93 -83.52 16.16
C PHE A 5 2.15 -84.45 15.22
N THR A 6 0.85 -84.57 15.46
CA THR A 6 -0.06 -85.40 14.65
C THR A 6 -0.25 -84.79 13.26
N LEU A 7 -0.55 -85.63 12.25
CA LEU A 7 -0.77 -85.18 10.86
C LEU A 7 -1.85 -84.08 10.76
N THR A 8 -2.86 -84.13 11.62
CA THR A 8 -3.94 -83.14 11.74
C THR A 8 -3.46 -81.80 12.32
N GLU A 9 -2.60 -81.81 13.35
CA GLU A 9 -2.01 -80.56 13.89
C GLU A 9 -1.07 -79.88 12.87
N ARG A 10 -0.35 -80.67 12.07
CA ARG A 10 0.50 -80.15 10.98
C ARG A 10 -0.35 -79.51 9.87
N ALA A 11 -1.48 -80.11 9.51
CA ALA A 11 -2.38 -79.56 8.49
C ALA A 11 -3.04 -78.23 8.91
N MET A 12 -3.43 -78.11 10.19
CA MET A 12 -4.02 -76.88 10.74
C MET A 12 -3.00 -75.71 10.82
N HIS A 13 -1.73 -76.01 11.14
CA HIS A 13 -0.65 -75.01 11.11
C HIS A 13 -0.36 -74.49 9.70
N VAL A 14 -0.45 -75.34 8.68
CA VAL A 14 -0.28 -74.94 7.27
C VAL A 14 -1.43 -74.02 6.84
N THR A 15 -2.68 -74.35 7.18
CA THR A 15 -3.84 -73.51 6.84
C THR A 15 -3.81 -72.14 7.53
N HIS A 16 -3.30 -72.05 8.77
CA HIS A 16 -3.13 -70.78 9.47
C HIS A 16 -2.02 -69.90 8.85
N CYS A 17 -0.89 -70.49 8.44
CA CYS A 17 0.18 -69.78 7.73
C CYS A 17 -0.26 -69.28 6.34
N ASP A 18 -1.03 -70.07 5.60
CA ASP A 18 -1.54 -69.69 4.28
C ASP A 18 -2.51 -68.49 4.35
N ASN A 19 -3.37 -68.45 5.38
CA ASN A 19 -4.29 -67.32 5.61
C ASN A 19 -3.56 -66.02 6.00
N ILE A 20 -2.45 -66.08 6.73
CA ILE A 20 -1.63 -64.90 7.03
C ILE A 20 -0.89 -64.43 5.76
N GLY A 21 -0.38 -65.35 4.95
CA GLY A 21 0.29 -65.04 3.68
C GLY A 21 -0.62 -64.36 2.65
N ASN A 22 -1.89 -64.78 2.57
CA ASN A 22 -2.88 -64.17 1.67
C ASN A 22 -3.29 -62.76 2.12
N ASN A 23 -3.52 -62.54 3.42
CA ASN A 23 -3.84 -61.19 3.94
C ASN A 23 -2.68 -60.20 3.74
N VAL A 24 -1.43 -60.64 3.87
CA VAL A 24 -0.25 -59.79 3.61
C VAL A 24 -0.08 -59.49 2.11
N ARG A 25 -0.45 -60.42 1.22
CA ARG A 25 -0.49 -60.19 -0.23
C ARG A 25 -1.57 -59.19 -0.63
N ASP A 26 -2.78 -59.31 -0.08
CA ASP A 26 -3.90 -58.40 -0.39
C ASP A 26 -3.65 -56.97 0.12
N MET A 27 -2.94 -56.82 1.24
CA MET A 27 -2.50 -55.51 1.72
C MET A 27 -1.40 -54.90 0.83
N LYS A 28 -0.51 -55.72 0.28
CA LYS A 28 0.58 -55.30 -0.61
C LYS A 28 0.09 -54.95 -2.02
N GLU A 29 -0.95 -55.62 -2.51
CA GLU A 29 -1.66 -55.30 -3.76
C GLU A 29 -2.46 -53.99 -3.63
N ASN A 30 -3.14 -53.76 -2.49
CA ASN A 30 -3.85 -52.51 -2.22
C ASN A 30 -2.93 -51.28 -2.03
N ILE A 31 -1.68 -51.47 -1.59
CA ILE A 31 -0.72 -50.36 -1.46
C ILE A 31 -0.10 -50.01 -2.83
N LYS A 32 0.03 -50.97 -3.75
CA LYS A 32 0.53 -50.72 -5.12
C LYS A 32 -0.43 -49.88 -5.97
N SER A 33 -1.72 -49.91 -5.68
CA SER A 33 -2.74 -49.12 -6.39
C SER A 33 -2.90 -47.69 -5.87
N ALA A 34 -2.23 -47.31 -4.77
CA ALA A 34 -2.37 -46.00 -4.11
C ALA A 34 -1.13 -45.09 -4.21
N ALA A 35 -0.11 -45.47 -4.99
CA ALA A 35 1.11 -44.68 -5.16
C ALA A 35 1.08 -43.89 -6.48
N PHE A 36 1.19 -42.57 -6.40
CA PHE A 36 1.34 -41.71 -7.57
C PHE A 36 2.65 -42.03 -8.31
N THR A 37 2.59 -42.13 -9.64
CA THR A 37 3.81 -42.32 -10.42
C THR A 37 4.67 -41.04 -10.42
N LEU A 38 5.99 -41.17 -10.57
CA LEU A 38 6.87 -40.00 -10.68
C LEU A 38 6.43 -39.07 -11.82
N ALA A 39 5.99 -39.64 -12.95
CA ALA A 39 5.49 -38.88 -14.08
C ALA A 39 4.20 -38.10 -13.74
N GLU A 40 3.28 -38.71 -13.00
CA GLU A 40 2.04 -38.07 -12.56
C GLU A 40 2.29 -36.91 -11.59
N VAL A 41 3.22 -37.07 -10.65
CA VAL A 41 3.64 -35.98 -9.76
C VAL A 41 4.31 -34.85 -10.54
N LEU A 42 5.15 -35.15 -11.54
CA LEU A 42 5.81 -34.14 -12.36
C LEU A 42 4.84 -33.38 -13.26
N ILE A 43 3.86 -34.06 -13.88
CA ILE A 43 2.84 -33.42 -14.70
C ILE A 43 1.95 -32.52 -13.84
N THR A 44 1.53 -32.98 -12.66
CA THR A 44 0.70 -32.19 -11.75
C THR A 44 1.44 -30.96 -11.20
N LEU A 45 2.70 -31.09 -10.76
CA LEU A 45 3.52 -29.95 -10.35
C LEU A 45 3.81 -28.99 -11.52
N GLY A 46 3.99 -29.52 -12.74
CA GLY A 46 4.13 -28.72 -13.96
C GLY A 46 2.89 -27.88 -14.24
N ILE A 47 1.70 -28.48 -14.18
CA ILE A 47 0.42 -27.78 -14.38
C ILE A 47 0.19 -26.72 -13.30
N ILE A 48 0.38 -27.09 -12.02
CA ILE A 48 0.25 -26.14 -10.90
C ILE A 48 1.26 -25.00 -11.04
N GLY A 49 2.49 -25.29 -11.46
CA GLY A 49 3.54 -24.29 -11.68
C GLY A 49 3.15 -23.26 -12.74
N VAL A 50 2.64 -23.70 -13.89
CA VAL A 50 2.18 -22.81 -14.97
C VAL A 50 1.00 -21.95 -14.51
N VAL A 51 0.01 -22.55 -13.85
CA VAL A 51 -1.17 -21.82 -13.36
C VAL A 51 -0.78 -20.82 -12.26
N ALA A 52 0.10 -21.20 -11.33
CA ALA A 52 0.60 -20.32 -10.29
C ALA A 52 1.38 -19.14 -10.88
N ALA A 53 2.22 -19.37 -11.88
CA ALA A 53 2.99 -18.30 -12.55
C ALA A 53 2.09 -17.24 -13.19
N MET A 54 0.91 -17.62 -13.70
CA MET A 54 -0.06 -16.67 -14.28
C MET A 54 -0.92 -15.95 -13.24
N THR A 55 -1.19 -16.58 -12.09
CA THR A 55 -2.15 -16.08 -11.09
C THR A 55 -1.50 -15.30 -9.96
N LEU A 56 -0.29 -15.69 -9.52
CA LEU A 56 0.41 -15.04 -8.41
C LEU A 56 0.72 -13.55 -8.66
N PRO A 57 1.20 -13.12 -9.84
CA PRO A 57 1.45 -11.70 -10.09
C PRO A 57 0.19 -10.86 -9.96
N THR A 58 -0.93 -11.35 -10.49
CA THR A 58 -2.23 -10.65 -10.42
C THR A 58 -2.71 -10.51 -8.98
N LEU A 59 -2.61 -11.57 -8.17
CA LEU A 59 -3.02 -11.54 -6.77
C LEU A 59 -2.14 -10.61 -5.91
N ILE A 60 -0.83 -10.62 -6.15
CA ILE A 60 0.13 -9.75 -5.46
C ILE A 60 -0.19 -8.29 -5.79
N ASN A 61 -0.40 -7.94 -7.06
CA ASN A 61 -0.70 -6.58 -7.47
C ASN A 61 -2.01 -6.07 -6.86
N GLU A 62 -3.07 -6.89 -6.88
CA GLU A 62 -4.35 -6.50 -6.25
C GLU A 62 -4.24 -6.32 -4.73
N THR A 63 -3.42 -7.15 -4.07
CA THR A 63 -3.17 -7.01 -2.62
C THR A 63 -2.38 -5.74 -2.31
N GLN A 64 -1.34 -5.45 -3.09
CA GLN A 64 -0.53 -4.23 -2.94
C GLN A 64 -1.40 -2.97 -3.13
N ARG A 65 -2.25 -2.94 -4.16
CA ARG A 65 -3.17 -1.80 -4.39
C ARG A 65 -4.10 -1.54 -3.21
N LYS A 66 -4.61 -2.60 -2.57
CA LYS A 66 -5.42 -2.47 -1.36
C LYS A 66 -4.60 -1.89 -0.20
N GLN A 67 -3.36 -2.37 0.00
CA GLN A 67 -2.47 -1.86 1.03
C GLN A 67 -2.11 -0.39 0.79
N ASP A 68 -1.84 -0.02 -0.45
CA ASP A 68 -1.53 1.35 -0.86
C ASP A 68 -2.72 2.28 -0.58
N GLY A 69 -3.94 1.87 -0.94
CA GLY A 69 -5.15 2.66 -0.64
C GLY A 69 -5.34 2.88 0.86
N VAL A 70 -5.12 1.83 1.67
CA VAL A 70 -5.17 1.93 3.13
C VAL A 70 -4.10 2.88 3.68
N LYS A 71 -2.88 2.86 3.14
CA LYS A 71 -1.79 3.76 3.55
C LYS A 71 -2.12 5.22 3.26
N ILE A 72 -2.58 5.54 2.05
CA ILE A 72 -2.95 6.92 1.67
C ILE A 72 -4.10 7.41 2.55
N LYS A 73 -5.13 6.58 2.72
CA LYS A 73 -6.28 6.91 3.58
C LYS A 73 -5.86 7.19 5.01
N LYS A 74 -4.99 6.35 5.57
CA LYS A 74 -4.43 6.52 6.91
C LYS A 74 -3.65 7.83 7.02
N PHE A 75 -2.77 8.13 6.05
CA PHE A 75 -2.03 9.39 6.01
C PHE A 75 -2.98 10.59 5.98
N TYR A 76 -3.93 10.60 5.04
CA TYR A 76 -4.92 11.68 4.91
C TYR A 76 -5.74 11.89 6.20
N SER A 77 -6.17 10.81 6.85
CA SER A 77 -6.87 10.89 8.13
C SER A 77 -5.98 11.41 9.27
N ILE A 78 -4.74 10.93 9.37
CA ILE A 78 -3.78 11.40 10.40
C ILE A 78 -3.51 12.89 10.22
N MET A 79 -3.28 13.36 9.00
CA MET A 79 -3.04 14.76 8.71
C MET A 79 -4.23 15.64 9.08
N GLN A 80 -5.46 15.25 8.71
CA GLN A 80 -6.65 15.99 9.10
C GLN A 80 -6.82 16.05 10.62
N GLN A 81 -6.59 14.94 11.33
CA GLN A 81 -6.65 14.93 12.79
C GLN A 81 -5.57 15.80 13.42
N ALA A 82 -4.34 15.76 12.89
CA ALA A 82 -3.24 16.59 13.34
C ALA A 82 -3.53 18.08 13.16
N ILE A 83 -4.13 18.47 12.03
CA ILE A 83 -4.54 19.86 11.78
C ILE A 83 -5.60 20.29 12.80
N ILE A 84 -6.65 19.48 13.01
CA ILE A 84 -7.69 19.80 14.00
C ILE A 84 -7.10 19.97 15.42
N MET A 85 -6.18 19.08 15.81
CA MET A 85 -5.51 19.15 17.12
C MET A 85 -4.63 20.40 17.21
N SER A 86 -3.91 20.72 16.16
CA SER A 86 -3.09 21.93 16.09
C SER A 86 -3.92 23.19 16.09
N GLU A 87 -5.06 23.24 15.39
CA GLU A 87 -5.94 24.42 15.39
C GLU A 87 -6.47 24.74 16.78
N ARG A 88 -6.75 23.70 17.57
CA ARG A 88 -7.15 23.85 18.97
C ARG A 88 -6.07 24.52 19.83
N ASP A 89 -4.80 24.17 19.60
CA ASP A 89 -3.69 24.54 20.48
C ASP A 89 -2.91 25.76 19.95
N ASN A 90 -2.93 26.00 18.64
CA ASN A 90 -2.13 27.01 17.93
C ASN A 90 -2.96 28.02 17.11
N GLY A 91 -4.28 27.92 17.11
CA GLY A 91 -5.16 28.77 16.29
C GLY A 91 -5.29 28.31 14.84
N SER A 92 -6.12 29.01 14.06
CA SER A 92 -6.57 28.60 12.72
C SER A 92 -5.42 28.32 11.74
N ALA A 93 -5.55 27.25 10.93
CA ALA A 93 -4.61 26.94 9.85
C ALA A 93 -4.57 28.02 8.76
N ALA A 94 -5.55 28.91 8.74
CA ALA A 94 -5.59 30.09 7.90
C ALA A 94 -4.33 30.97 7.97
N ASP A 95 -3.61 30.96 9.10
CA ASP A 95 -2.55 31.93 9.38
C ASP A 95 -1.15 31.30 9.53
N TRP A 96 -1.02 29.97 9.39
CA TRP A 96 0.22 29.26 9.75
C TRP A 96 1.40 29.47 8.78
N LEU A 97 1.15 29.97 7.56
CA LEU A 97 2.09 29.80 6.45
C LEU A 97 2.89 31.06 6.06
N GLN A 98 2.93 32.08 6.92
CA GLN A 98 3.44 33.41 6.57
C GLN A 98 4.71 33.83 7.33
N PRO A 99 5.75 34.34 6.63
CA PRO A 99 6.14 34.05 5.25
C PRO A 99 7.23 32.95 5.21
N ALA A 100 6.92 31.83 4.55
CA ALA A 100 7.88 30.74 4.38
C ALA A 100 8.46 30.62 2.96
N ALA A 101 8.23 31.60 2.08
CA ALA A 101 8.89 31.67 0.77
C ALA A 101 9.38 33.10 0.52
N ILE A 102 10.58 33.24 -0.03
CA ILE A 102 11.17 34.53 -0.39
C ILE A 102 10.71 34.86 -1.81
N ARG A 103 10.16 36.06 -1.96
CA ARG A 103 9.64 36.56 -3.24
C ARG A 103 10.45 37.78 -3.69
N ASP A 104 10.60 37.92 -5.00
CA ASP A 104 11.12 39.15 -5.62
C ASP A 104 10.09 40.29 -5.60
N GLU A 105 10.48 41.45 -6.10
CA GLU A 105 9.63 42.64 -6.21
C GLU A 105 8.41 42.40 -7.13
N ASP A 106 8.50 41.45 -8.06
CA ASP A 106 7.42 41.03 -8.96
C ASP A 106 6.51 39.96 -8.34
N GLY A 107 6.77 39.55 -7.10
CA GLY A 107 5.99 38.55 -6.36
C GLY A 107 6.25 37.09 -6.76
N LYS A 108 7.27 36.82 -7.58
CA LYS A 108 7.71 35.47 -7.93
C LYS A 108 8.56 34.86 -6.83
N ILE A 109 8.44 33.55 -6.63
CA ILE A 109 9.22 32.83 -5.63
C ILE A 109 10.66 32.69 -6.14
N VAL A 110 11.61 33.21 -5.36
CA VAL A 110 13.05 33.10 -5.63
C VAL A 110 13.73 32.10 -4.70
N ASP A 111 13.15 31.83 -3.53
CA ASP A 111 13.60 30.79 -2.60
C ASP A 111 12.38 30.23 -1.84
N TYR A 112 12.31 28.90 -1.75
CA TYR A 112 11.25 28.17 -1.06
C TYR A 112 11.45 28.11 0.46
N ASN A 113 12.52 28.71 1.00
CA ASN A 113 12.91 28.75 2.42
C ASN A 113 12.56 27.45 3.16
N GLN A 114 13.34 26.42 2.82
CA GLN A 114 13.16 25.06 3.31
C GLN A 114 13.21 24.96 4.84
N ALA A 115 14.01 25.81 5.49
CA ALA A 115 14.13 25.81 6.95
C ALA A 115 12.81 26.25 7.60
N ALA A 116 12.24 27.36 7.13
CA ALA A 116 10.93 27.83 7.60
C ALA A 116 9.83 26.79 7.32
N THR A 117 9.88 26.10 6.19
CA THR A 117 8.92 25.03 5.86
C THR A 117 8.99 23.88 6.88
N LEU A 118 10.21 23.46 7.28
CA LEU A 118 10.38 22.43 8.31
C LEU A 118 9.96 22.92 9.71
N GLU A 119 10.18 24.20 10.02
CA GLU A 119 9.74 24.81 11.27
C GLU A 119 8.21 24.82 11.39
N ILE A 120 7.50 25.19 10.32
CA ILE A 120 6.02 25.11 10.26
C ILE A 120 5.56 23.67 10.55
N PHE A 121 6.16 22.68 9.89
CA PHE A 121 5.81 21.27 10.17
C PHE A 121 6.08 20.91 11.63
N ASN A 122 7.23 21.30 12.18
CA ASN A 122 7.62 20.99 13.55
C ASN A 122 6.71 21.64 14.60
N GLN A 123 6.21 22.84 14.33
CA GLN A 123 5.33 23.58 15.22
C GLN A 123 3.90 23.05 15.16
N TYR A 124 3.34 22.89 13.96
CA TYR A 124 1.91 22.67 13.79
C TYR A 124 1.53 21.19 13.57
N LEU A 125 2.42 20.34 13.07
CA LEU A 125 2.05 18.96 12.69
C LEU A 125 2.80 17.89 13.47
N ALA A 126 4.11 18.07 13.65
CA ALA A 126 4.95 17.09 14.33
C ALA A 126 4.50 16.69 15.74
N PRO A 127 3.91 17.58 16.59
CA PRO A 127 3.44 17.18 17.92
C PRO A 127 2.30 16.15 17.88
N TYR A 128 1.56 16.10 16.77
CA TYR A 128 0.34 15.29 16.62
C TYR A 128 0.53 14.08 15.69
N ILE A 129 1.73 13.94 15.10
CA ILE A 129 2.03 12.87 14.14
C ILE A 129 3.30 12.14 14.57
N LYS A 130 3.25 10.80 14.58
CA LYS A 130 4.42 9.97 14.88
C LYS A 130 5.39 9.94 13.71
N THR A 131 6.52 10.63 13.85
CA THR A 131 7.62 10.68 12.86
C THR A 131 8.84 9.90 13.37
N VAL A 132 9.61 9.29 12.46
CA VAL A 132 10.83 8.53 12.79
C VAL A 132 12.09 9.30 12.45
N GLN A 133 12.16 9.90 11.26
CA GLN A 133 13.30 10.71 10.82
C GLN A 133 12.78 12.00 10.20
N LYS A 134 13.55 13.07 10.39
CA LYS A 134 13.35 14.37 9.75
C LYS A 134 14.69 14.79 9.19
N GLN A 135 14.72 15.16 7.92
CA GLN A 135 15.93 15.57 7.22
C GLN A 135 15.61 16.81 6.39
N GLN A 136 16.63 17.64 6.18
CA GLN A 136 16.53 18.82 5.34
C GLN A 136 17.72 18.77 4.38
N ASN A 137 17.49 18.22 3.18
CA ASN A 137 18.48 18.14 2.11
C ASN A 137 18.13 19.17 1.03
N THR A 138 17.55 18.73 -0.08
CA THR A 138 16.99 19.59 -1.13
C THR A 138 15.60 20.13 -0.76
N SER A 139 14.93 19.49 0.19
CA SER A 139 13.59 19.77 0.67
C SER A 139 13.44 19.12 2.05
N PRO A 140 12.58 19.66 2.94
CA PRO A 140 12.21 19.00 4.17
C PRO A 140 11.53 17.66 3.91
N MET A 141 12.17 16.58 4.37
CA MET A 141 11.66 15.22 4.27
C MET A 141 11.38 14.65 5.66
N VAL A 142 10.24 14.00 5.81
CA VAL A 142 9.85 13.30 7.05
C VAL A 142 9.52 11.85 6.73
N THR A 143 10.07 10.93 7.52
CA THR A 143 9.82 9.48 7.40
C THR A 143 8.93 8.99 8.52
N PHE A 144 7.93 8.17 8.19
CA PHE A 144 7.02 7.54 9.13
C PHE A 144 7.43 6.11 9.47
N ALA A 145 6.83 5.55 10.53
CA ALA A 145 7.15 4.21 11.01
C ALA A 145 6.80 3.07 10.04
N ASP A 146 5.89 3.31 9.08
CA ASP A 146 5.54 2.35 8.03
C ASP A 146 6.41 2.48 6.76
N GLY A 147 7.47 3.29 6.83
CA GLY A 147 8.44 3.50 5.76
C GLY A 147 7.97 4.44 4.65
N SER A 148 6.77 5.00 4.76
CA SER A 148 6.32 6.10 3.90
C SER A 148 7.05 7.39 4.25
N THR A 149 7.11 8.33 3.30
CA THR A 149 7.73 9.64 3.50
C THR A 149 6.82 10.75 3.02
N ILE A 150 6.97 11.94 3.60
CA ILE A 150 6.55 13.19 2.96
C ILE A 150 7.77 14.00 2.58
N ASP A 151 7.68 14.65 1.43
CA ASP A 151 8.56 15.74 1.01
C ASP A 151 7.74 17.02 0.94
N MET A 152 8.26 18.13 1.46
CA MET A 152 7.52 19.37 1.58
C MET A 152 8.20 20.52 0.85
N THR A 153 7.44 21.29 0.07
CA THR A 153 7.94 22.49 -0.61
C THR A 153 6.94 23.63 -0.47
N LYS A 154 7.38 24.83 -0.07
CA LYS A 154 6.48 25.98 0.13
C LYS A 154 6.34 26.86 -1.12
N GLY A 155 5.32 26.60 -1.93
CA GLY A 155 4.84 27.51 -2.96
C GLY A 155 3.83 28.54 -2.43
N ASN A 156 2.69 28.64 -3.12
CA ASN A 156 1.51 29.35 -2.61
C ASN A 156 0.93 28.63 -1.39
N CYS A 157 0.75 27.31 -1.48
CA CYS A 157 0.54 26.41 -0.35
C CYS A 157 1.85 25.69 0.00
N ILE A 158 1.86 24.86 1.03
CA ILE A 158 2.89 23.80 1.18
C ILE A 158 2.41 22.61 0.36
N ASP A 159 3.16 22.26 -0.68
CA ASP A 159 3.05 20.99 -1.38
C ASP A 159 3.65 19.90 -0.49
N ILE A 160 2.89 18.85 -0.25
CA ILE A 160 3.21 17.69 0.61
C ILE A 160 3.12 16.46 -0.29
N ILE A 161 4.27 16.07 -0.84
CA ILE A 161 4.38 14.89 -1.68
C ILE A 161 4.48 13.68 -0.76
N PHE A 162 3.39 12.94 -0.64
CA PHE A 162 3.34 11.69 0.12
C PHE A 162 3.78 10.52 -0.75
N ASP A 163 4.83 9.82 -0.32
CA ASP A 163 5.40 8.64 -0.98
C ASP A 163 5.13 7.38 -0.14
N LEU A 164 4.48 6.38 -0.76
CA LEU A 164 4.01 5.16 -0.08
C LEU A 164 5.12 4.22 0.42
N ASN A 165 6.30 4.30 -0.17
CA ASN A 165 7.41 3.37 0.04
C ASN A 165 8.77 4.07 0.16
N GLY A 166 8.76 5.39 0.35
CA GLY A 166 9.96 6.20 0.53
C GLY A 166 10.77 6.28 -0.77
N SER A 167 12.09 6.41 -0.68
CA SER A 167 12.95 6.66 -1.86
C SER A 167 13.10 5.46 -2.84
N LYS A 168 12.24 4.44 -2.76
CA LYS A 168 12.28 3.26 -3.62
C LYS A 168 11.56 3.54 -4.95
N GLN A 169 12.34 3.55 -6.03
CA GLN A 169 11.88 3.70 -7.42
C GLN A 169 10.62 2.88 -7.73
N PRO A 170 9.71 3.39 -8.59
CA PRO A 170 9.94 4.45 -9.58
C PRO A 170 9.69 5.90 -9.13
N ASN A 171 9.17 6.16 -7.91
CA ASN A 171 8.90 7.52 -7.40
C ASN A 171 8.17 8.40 -8.45
N SER A 172 6.98 7.94 -8.83
CA SER A 172 6.16 8.52 -9.89
C SER A 172 4.82 8.98 -9.34
N PHE A 173 4.48 10.24 -9.65
CA PHE A 173 3.17 10.79 -9.32
C PHE A 173 2.03 9.92 -9.82
N GLY A 174 0.98 9.78 -8.99
CA GLY A 174 -0.17 8.94 -9.25
C GLY A 174 0.10 7.44 -9.13
N ARG A 175 1.34 6.98 -9.07
CA ARG A 175 1.66 5.55 -8.87
C ARG A 175 2.00 5.28 -7.41
N ASP A 176 2.99 5.98 -6.88
CA ASP A 176 3.46 5.84 -5.51
C ASP A 176 3.71 7.16 -4.78
N GLN A 177 3.69 8.28 -5.52
CA GLN A 177 3.70 9.62 -4.98
C GLN A 177 2.35 10.33 -5.20
N PHE A 178 1.86 11.02 -4.18
CA PHE A 178 0.58 11.72 -4.19
C PHE A 178 0.73 13.10 -3.59
N ASP A 179 0.31 14.12 -4.32
CA ASP A 179 0.44 15.51 -3.90
C ASP A 179 -0.77 15.98 -3.07
N PHE A 180 -0.49 16.50 -1.89
CA PHE A 180 -1.44 17.12 -0.99
C PHE A 180 -0.99 18.54 -0.67
N LEU A 181 -1.92 19.46 -0.51
CA LEU A 181 -1.65 20.84 -0.17
C LEU A 181 -2.04 21.11 1.27
N LEU A 182 -1.21 21.87 1.97
CA LEU A 182 -1.57 22.62 3.18
C LEU A 182 -1.57 24.12 2.82
N CYS A 183 -2.73 24.76 2.85
CA CYS A 183 -2.91 26.14 2.42
C CYS A 183 -3.28 27.07 3.58
N ASP A 184 -3.05 28.36 3.39
CA ASP A 184 -3.54 29.44 4.24
C ASP A 184 -4.84 30.03 3.64
N SER A 185 -5.40 31.08 4.25
CA SER A 185 -6.61 31.74 3.74
C SER A 185 -6.44 32.44 2.39
N ASN A 186 -5.21 32.66 1.92
CA ASN A 186 -4.97 33.33 0.64
C ASN A 186 -5.19 32.38 -0.54
N TYR A 187 -5.01 31.08 -0.31
CA TYR A 187 -4.98 30.08 -1.39
C TYR A 187 -5.94 28.90 -1.18
N ASN A 188 -6.44 28.68 0.04
CA ASN A 188 -7.32 27.55 0.37
C ASN A 188 -8.53 27.42 -0.58
N GLU A 189 -9.30 28.49 -0.79
CA GLU A 189 -10.53 28.42 -1.59
C GLU A 189 -10.25 28.03 -3.04
N ARG A 190 -9.15 28.54 -3.60
CA ARG A 190 -8.73 28.28 -4.98
C ARG A 190 -8.36 26.81 -5.19
N TYR A 191 -7.58 26.23 -4.27
CA TYR A 191 -7.00 24.91 -4.48
C TYR A 191 -7.78 23.77 -3.81
N LEU A 192 -8.34 24.02 -2.62
CA LEU A 192 -8.95 23.01 -1.77
C LEU A 192 -10.47 23.19 -1.59
N GLY A 193 -10.93 24.43 -1.67
CA GLY A 193 -12.31 24.84 -1.47
C GLY A 193 -12.49 25.61 -0.16
N LYS A 194 -13.67 26.20 0.00
CA LYS A 194 -14.00 27.04 1.16
C LYS A 194 -13.81 26.29 2.48
N ASP A 195 -13.21 26.96 3.46
CA ASP A 195 -12.96 26.46 4.82
C ASP A 195 -12.18 25.12 4.88
N LYS A 196 -11.32 24.85 3.87
CA LYS A 196 -10.47 23.66 3.82
C LYS A 196 -9.00 24.03 3.65
N TYR A 197 -8.19 23.71 4.66
CA TYR A 197 -6.76 24.03 4.64
C TYR A 197 -5.89 22.85 4.24
N PHE A 198 -6.42 21.62 4.17
CA PHE A 198 -5.67 20.46 3.70
C PHE A 198 -6.48 19.55 2.76
N GLY A 199 -5.83 19.05 1.71
CA GLY A 199 -6.43 18.10 0.76
C GLY A 199 -5.54 17.83 -0.45
N PRO A 200 -5.94 16.94 -1.36
CA PRO A 200 -5.16 16.66 -2.56
C PRO A 200 -5.03 17.90 -3.47
N HIS A 201 -3.95 17.94 -4.25
CA HIS A 201 -3.74 19.00 -5.23
C HIS A 201 -4.91 19.11 -6.22
N SER A 202 -5.35 20.34 -6.51
CA SER A 202 -6.50 20.65 -7.40
C SER A 202 -7.87 20.13 -6.93
N GLN A 203 -8.06 19.85 -5.63
CA GLN A 203 -9.31 19.34 -5.07
C GLN A 203 -10.54 20.21 -5.37
N ALA A 204 -10.45 21.54 -5.21
CA ALA A 204 -11.61 22.44 -5.33
C ALA A 204 -12.33 22.27 -6.68
N THR A 205 -11.57 22.36 -7.77
CA THR A 205 -12.10 22.30 -9.13
C THR A 205 -12.53 20.88 -9.50
N LEU A 206 -11.69 19.88 -9.25
CA LEU A 206 -11.94 18.51 -9.72
C LEU A 206 -13.07 17.81 -8.96
N THR A 207 -13.26 18.10 -7.68
CA THR A 207 -14.42 17.58 -6.94
C THR A 207 -15.74 18.13 -7.45
N GLN A 208 -15.77 19.40 -7.88
CA GLN A 208 -16.95 20.04 -8.48
C GLN A 208 -17.28 19.46 -9.87
N GLN A 209 -16.26 19.18 -10.68
CA GLN A 209 -16.42 18.58 -12.01
C GLN A 209 -16.79 17.09 -11.95
N GLY A 210 -16.51 16.43 -10.82
CA GLY A 210 -16.88 15.05 -10.56
C GLY A 210 -15.83 14.03 -11.00
N ARG A 211 -16.13 12.75 -10.72
CA ARG A 211 -15.18 11.65 -10.84
C ARG A 211 -14.60 11.48 -12.24
N GLU A 212 -15.42 11.61 -13.29
CA GLU A 212 -14.97 11.39 -14.67
C GLU A 212 -13.91 12.43 -15.08
N ALA A 213 -14.13 13.70 -14.73
CA ALA A 213 -13.15 14.76 -14.95
C ALA A 213 -11.85 14.47 -14.18
N ALA A 214 -11.95 14.13 -12.89
CA ALA A 214 -10.79 13.74 -12.08
C ALA A 214 -10.02 12.54 -12.68
N LEU A 215 -10.73 11.57 -13.25
CA LEU A 215 -10.12 10.42 -13.93
C LEU A 215 -9.36 10.83 -15.20
N GLN A 216 -9.96 11.68 -16.03
CA GLN A 216 -9.30 12.14 -17.26
C GLN A 216 -8.10 13.05 -16.95
N THR A 217 -8.23 13.95 -15.96
CA THR A 217 -7.11 14.79 -15.54
C THR A 217 -5.99 13.97 -14.92
N CYS A 218 -6.28 12.97 -14.08
CA CYS A 218 -5.26 12.09 -13.50
C CYS A 218 -4.45 11.33 -14.58
N LYS A 219 -5.03 11.01 -15.74
CA LYS A 219 -4.30 10.39 -16.86
C LYS A 219 -3.24 11.30 -17.45
N THR A 220 -3.51 12.60 -17.56
CA THR A 220 -2.60 13.57 -18.19
C THR A 220 -1.71 14.29 -17.19
N ASN A 221 -2.20 14.52 -15.97
CA ASN A 221 -1.56 15.25 -14.87
C ASN A 221 -1.58 14.36 -13.61
N PRO A 222 -0.56 13.51 -13.41
CA PRO A 222 -0.58 12.48 -12.36
C PRO A 222 -0.52 13.00 -10.92
N ASP A 223 -0.09 14.24 -10.71
CA ASP A 223 -0.13 14.98 -9.44
C ASP A 223 -1.56 15.14 -8.90
N THR A 224 -2.55 15.28 -9.80
CA THR A 224 -3.97 15.43 -9.44
C THR A 224 -4.66 14.12 -9.02
N CYS A 225 -4.00 12.96 -9.16
CA CYS A 225 -4.61 11.66 -8.90
C CYS A 225 -5.07 11.47 -7.46
N GLY A 226 -4.55 12.25 -6.51
CA GLY A 226 -5.05 12.28 -5.14
C GLY A 226 -6.53 12.67 -5.05
N VAL A 227 -7.05 13.53 -5.95
CA VAL A 227 -8.48 13.89 -5.99
C VAL A 227 -9.34 12.73 -6.46
N LEU A 228 -8.91 12.02 -7.51
CA LEU A 228 -9.60 10.81 -7.97
C LEU A 228 -9.71 9.79 -6.84
N LEU A 229 -8.59 9.56 -6.13
CA LEU A 229 -8.57 8.67 -4.97
C LEU A 229 -9.47 9.18 -3.85
N LEU A 230 -9.47 10.48 -3.54
CA LEU A 230 -10.37 11.03 -2.53
C LEU A 230 -11.85 10.75 -2.87
N ILE A 231 -12.27 10.98 -4.12
CA ILE A 231 -13.63 10.68 -4.60
C ILE A 231 -13.93 9.18 -4.50
N ASP A 232 -12.92 8.34 -4.78
CA ASP A 232 -13.01 6.89 -4.67
C ASP A 232 -12.74 6.36 -3.26
N ASN A 233 -12.77 7.20 -2.22
CA ASN A 233 -12.55 6.81 -0.82
C ASN A 233 -11.21 6.08 -0.59
N PHE A 234 -10.20 6.48 -1.36
CA PHE A 234 -8.85 5.94 -1.46
C PHE A 234 -8.79 4.49 -1.95
N GLU A 235 -9.78 4.05 -2.71
CA GLU A 235 -9.79 2.75 -3.36
C GLU A 235 -9.27 2.85 -4.80
N PHE A 236 -8.23 2.07 -5.11
CA PHE A 236 -7.74 1.94 -6.48
C PHE A 236 -8.72 1.10 -7.32
N LYS A 237 -9.70 1.75 -7.95
CA LYS A 237 -10.66 1.10 -8.86
C LYS A 237 -9.99 0.55 -10.12
N LYS A 238 -10.67 -0.36 -10.83
CA LYS A 238 -10.10 -1.07 -12.00
C LYS A 238 -9.66 -0.14 -13.13
N ASP A 239 -10.31 1.01 -13.26
CA ASP A 239 -10.07 2.06 -14.25
C ASP A 239 -8.98 3.06 -13.84
N TYR A 240 -8.36 2.89 -12.66
CA TYR A 240 -7.26 3.74 -12.22
C TYR A 240 -6.09 3.72 -13.22
N PRO A 241 -5.58 4.88 -13.66
CA PRO A 241 -4.71 4.96 -14.84
C PRO A 241 -3.25 4.55 -14.56
N HIS A 242 -2.75 4.76 -13.35
CA HIS A 242 -1.33 4.51 -13.02
C HIS A 242 -1.19 3.22 -12.22
N ARG A 243 -0.95 2.10 -12.92
CA ARG A 243 -0.81 0.79 -12.28
C ARG A 243 0.63 0.52 -11.88
N ARG A 244 0.81 0.02 -10.65
CA ARG A 244 2.07 -0.56 -10.20
C ARG A 244 2.35 -1.88 -10.87
#